data_AF-A0A9P0HPF4-F1
#
_entry.id   AF-A0A9P0HPF4-F1
#
_cell.length_a   1.000
_cell.length_b   1.000
_cell.length_c   1.000
_cell.angle_alpha   90.00
_cell.angle_beta   90.00
_cell.angle_gamma   90.00
#
_symmetry.space_group_name_H-M   'P 1'
#
loop_
_entity.id
_entity.type
_entity.pdbx_description
1 polymer ?
#
loop_
_entity_poly.entity_id
_entity_poly.type
_entity_poly.pdbx_seq_one_letter_code
_entity_poly.pdbx_strand_id
1 'polypeptide(L)'
;MCSLCLLLLALAAGCLGSCPVGQDCIKKCCPLNMRMSGNGCVPGESSYDVYNGTVKIIVGRPQCTMYYLDAAMGDEFTVHLNGSLTIYYNDSSEDTNKFCEDATEINSNLVFVCVSDQDMSVWGGEEDQCVLLMIYSIGLFTSAPLLLATAVIYASISVTGSDKSYLAWIIMRDFR
;
A
#
# COMPACT_ATOMS: atom_id res chain seq x y z
N MET A 1 4.40 43.53 20.79
CA MET A 1 5.49 42.54 20.69
C MET A 1 4.93 41.15 20.98
N CYS A 2 4.33 40.46 20.01
CA CYS A 2 3.90 39.05 20.18
C CYS A 2 3.52 38.32 18.87
N SER A 3 3.85 38.87 17.69
CA SER A 3 3.56 38.20 16.42
C SER A 3 4.77 37.47 15.82
N LEU A 4 6.00 37.87 16.18
CA LEU A 4 7.22 37.23 15.69
C LEU A 4 7.57 35.92 16.43
N CYS A 5 7.15 35.75 17.70
CA CYS A 5 7.41 34.52 18.44
C CYS A 5 6.59 33.32 17.93
N LEU A 6 5.35 33.54 17.49
CA LEU A 6 4.49 32.46 16.97
C LEU A 6 4.98 31.92 15.63
N LEU A 7 5.58 32.75 14.78
CA LEU A 7 6.18 32.32 13.51
C LEU A 7 7.44 31.47 13.72
N LEU A 8 8.28 31.81 14.71
CA LEU A 8 9.47 31.01 15.04
C LEU A 8 9.13 29.64 15.64
N LEU A 9 8.02 29.52 16.39
CA LEU A 9 7.53 28.23 16.89
C LEU A 9 6.94 27.34 15.78
N ALA A 10 6.31 27.93 14.75
CA ALA A 10 5.80 27.18 13.60
C ALA A 10 6.91 26.65 12.69
N LEU A 11 8.01 27.40 12.51
CA LEU A 11 9.18 26.93 11.77
C LEU A 11 9.98 25.85 12.53
N ALA A 12 9.99 25.87 13.87
CA ALA A 12 10.63 24.83 14.66
C ALA A 12 9.88 23.47 14.64
N ALA A 13 8.58 23.49 14.35
CA ALA A 13 7.79 22.26 14.20
C ALA A 13 8.00 21.55 12.85
N GLY A 14 8.63 22.22 11.87
CA GLY A 14 8.86 21.69 10.52
C GLY A 14 10.19 20.94 10.31
N CYS A 15 11.07 20.88 11.33
CA CYS A 15 12.44 20.36 11.17
C CYS A 15 12.73 19.07 11.95
N LEU A 16 11.70 18.32 12.35
CA LEU A 16 11.86 17.05 13.07
C LEU A 16 11.87 15.89 12.08
N GLY A 17 13.04 15.54 11.53
CA GLY A 17 13.18 14.31 10.75
C GLY A 17 14.37 14.23 9.82
N SER A 18 15.19 15.27 9.69
CA SER A 18 16.38 15.24 8.85
C SER A 18 17.60 14.80 9.65
N CYS A 19 18.41 13.92 9.07
CA CYS A 19 19.65 13.51 9.68
C CYS A 19 20.68 14.64 9.67
N PRO A 20 21.47 14.81 10.75
CA PRO A 20 22.57 15.76 10.75
C PRO A 20 23.57 15.39 9.65
N VAL A 21 24.00 16.40 8.90
CA VAL A 21 24.89 16.23 7.74
C VAL A 21 26.18 15.52 8.18
N GLY A 22 26.49 14.39 7.55
CA GLY A 22 27.73 13.64 7.78
C GLY A 22 27.71 12.68 8.98
N GLN A 23 26.55 12.34 9.54
CA GLN A 23 26.40 11.31 10.56
C GLN A 23 25.44 10.21 10.12
N ASP A 24 25.78 8.97 10.47
CA ASP A 24 24.91 7.82 10.26
C ASP A 24 23.69 7.90 11.17
N CYS A 25 22.52 7.68 10.60
CA CYS A 25 21.26 7.77 11.30
C CYS A 25 20.26 6.73 10.82
N ILE A 26 19.33 6.38 11.70
CA ILE A 26 18.17 5.55 11.38
C ILE A 26 16.92 6.34 11.71
N LYS A 27 15.99 6.42 10.77
CA LYS A 27 14.71 7.10 10.96
C LYS A 27 13.68 6.08 11.43
N LYS A 28 13.23 6.20 12.67
CA LYS A 28 12.16 5.38 13.24
C LYS A 28 10.82 6.11 13.22
N CYS A 29 9.74 5.37 12.92
CA CYS A 29 8.40 5.93 13.00
C CYS A 29 7.98 6.14 14.46
N CYS A 30 8.20 5.13 15.31
CA CYS A 30 7.85 5.17 16.72
C CYS A 30 9.08 5.23 17.65
N PRO A 31 8.89 5.70 18.90
CA PRO A 31 9.92 5.64 19.93
C PRO A 31 10.48 4.24 20.17
N LEU A 32 11.62 4.17 20.87
CA LEU A 32 12.16 2.90 21.36
C LEU A 32 11.14 2.20 22.27
N ASN A 33 11.05 0.87 22.19
CA ASN A 33 10.05 0.02 22.86
C ASN A 33 8.60 0.22 22.39
N MET A 34 8.42 0.93 21.27
CA MET A 34 7.17 1.00 20.55
C MET A 34 7.38 0.47 19.13
N ARG A 35 6.28 -0.02 18.57
CA ARG A 35 6.20 -0.51 17.19
C ARG A 35 5.01 0.14 16.50
N MET A 36 5.03 0.13 15.18
CA MET A 36 3.94 0.65 14.37
C MET A 36 2.81 -0.39 14.29
N SER A 37 1.58 0.02 14.57
CA SER A 37 0.36 -0.79 14.36
C SER A 37 -0.72 0.09 13.76
N GLY A 38 -1.06 -0.19 12.51
CA GLY A 38 -1.95 0.65 11.70
C GLY A 38 -1.47 2.10 11.65
N ASN A 39 -2.27 3.01 12.20
CA ASN A 39 -2.00 4.45 12.24
C ASN A 39 -1.39 4.94 13.56
N GLY A 40 -0.92 4.06 14.44
CA GLY A 40 -0.41 4.45 15.75
C GLY A 40 0.84 3.70 16.18
N CYS A 41 1.45 4.20 17.26
CA CYS A 41 2.53 3.52 17.95
C CYS A 41 1.95 2.74 19.13
N VAL A 42 2.20 1.44 19.17
CA VAL A 42 1.80 0.57 20.27
C VAL A 42 3.04 0.02 20.98
N PRO A 43 2.95 -0.32 22.28
CA PRO A 43 4.05 -1.00 22.97
C PRO A 43 4.45 -2.28 22.23
N GLY A 44 5.73 -2.44 21.98
CA GLY A 44 6.26 -3.59 21.25
C GLY A 44 7.77 -3.53 21.14
N GLU A 45 8.41 -4.69 21.16
CA GLU A 45 9.86 -4.77 21.01
C GLU A 45 10.19 -4.47 19.55
N SER A 46 11.06 -3.48 19.31
CA SER A 46 11.55 -3.21 17.97
C SER A 46 12.88 -3.92 17.77
N SER A 47 12.95 -4.85 16.82
CA SER A 47 14.19 -5.54 16.46
C SER A 47 15.05 -4.63 15.59
N TYR A 48 15.86 -3.79 16.23
CA TYR A 48 16.96 -3.12 15.55
C TYR A 48 18.26 -3.65 16.13
N ASP A 49 18.98 -4.41 15.30
CA ASP A 49 20.36 -4.73 15.57
C ASP A 49 21.17 -3.45 15.37
N VAL A 50 21.42 -2.72 16.46
CA VAL A 50 22.33 -1.57 16.46
C VAL A 50 23.73 -2.12 16.19
N TYR A 51 24.13 -2.18 14.93
CA TYR A 51 25.45 -2.63 14.51
C TYR A 51 26.53 -1.71 15.09
N ASN A 52 27.21 -2.16 16.15
CA ASN A 52 28.52 -1.74 16.69
C ASN A 52 29.06 -0.34 16.29
N GLY A 53 28.22 0.69 16.39
CA GLY A 53 28.52 2.02 15.92
C GLY A 53 27.58 3.05 16.56
N THR A 54 28.04 4.30 16.64
CA THR A 54 27.25 5.44 17.11
C THR A 54 26.26 5.89 16.04
N VAL A 55 25.30 5.04 15.71
CA VAL A 55 24.20 5.37 14.78
C VAL A 55 23.13 6.12 15.56
N LYS A 56 22.76 7.32 15.08
CA LYS A 56 21.77 8.16 15.76
C LYS A 56 20.36 7.77 15.34
N ILE A 57 19.54 7.34 16.29
CA ILE A 57 18.13 7.06 16.03
C ILE A 57 17.35 8.37 16.07
N ILE A 58 16.68 8.70 14.97
CA ILE A 58 15.79 9.86 14.85
C ILE A 58 14.37 9.32 14.83
N VAL A 59 13.59 9.71 15.82
CA VAL A 59 12.19 9.31 15.93
C VAL A 59 11.33 10.43 15.34
N GLY A 60 10.49 10.08 14.37
CA GLY A 60 9.57 11.03 13.76
C GLY A 60 8.76 10.39 12.65
N ARG A 61 7.43 10.41 12.82
CA ARG A 61 6.50 10.05 11.76
C ARG A 61 6.31 11.25 10.82
N PRO A 62 6.49 11.08 9.51
CA PRO A 62 6.20 12.15 8.57
C PRO A 62 4.69 12.44 8.50
N GLN A 63 4.33 13.71 8.32
CA GLN A 63 2.92 14.14 8.25
C GLN A 63 2.34 13.93 6.86
N CYS A 64 2.03 12.68 6.51
CA CYS A 64 1.51 12.26 5.22
C CYS A 64 0.73 10.94 5.35
N THR A 65 0.02 10.57 4.30
CA THR A 65 -0.42 9.18 4.09
C THR A 65 0.82 8.33 3.80
N MET A 66 1.04 7.30 4.62
CA MET A 66 2.22 6.45 4.52
C MET A 66 1.85 5.11 3.92
N TYR A 67 2.70 4.62 3.03
CA TYR A 67 2.64 3.28 2.46
C TYR A 67 3.87 2.51 2.91
N TYR A 68 3.74 1.20 3.10
CA TYR A 68 4.89 0.36 3.41
C TYR A 68 5.46 -0.23 2.12
N LEU A 69 6.79 -0.32 2.05
CA LEU A 69 7.50 -1.04 1.00
C LEU A 69 7.80 -2.46 1.48
N ASP A 70 7.54 -3.44 0.63
CA ASP A 70 7.80 -4.85 0.91
C ASP A 70 8.68 -5.46 -0.18
N ALA A 71 9.95 -5.69 0.16
CA ALA A 71 10.92 -6.32 -0.72
C ALA A 71 10.50 -7.75 -1.12
N ALA A 72 9.71 -8.45 -0.30
CA ALA A 72 9.18 -9.77 -0.65
C ALA A 72 8.06 -9.70 -1.70
N MET A 73 7.40 -8.55 -1.84
CA MET A 73 6.38 -8.31 -2.87
C MET A 73 6.94 -7.76 -4.17
N GLY A 74 8.25 -7.54 -4.25
CA GLY A 74 8.95 -7.07 -5.45
C GLY A 74 9.31 -5.60 -5.45
N ASP A 75 9.13 -4.88 -4.34
CA ASP A 75 9.58 -3.49 -4.22
C ASP A 75 11.11 -3.44 -4.11
N GLU A 76 11.75 -2.73 -5.05
CA GLU A 76 13.19 -2.52 -5.02
C GLU A 76 13.50 -1.16 -4.38
N PHE A 77 14.12 -1.18 -3.20
CA PHE A 77 14.51 0.02 -2.49
C PHE A 77 15.84 -0.16 -1.76
N THR A 78 16.52 0.95 -1.47
CA THR A 78 17.75 0.97 -0.69
C THR A 78 17.69 2.07 0.34
N VAL A 79 17.82 1.69 1.61
CA VAL A 79 17.97 2.62 2.73
C VAL A 79 19.45 2.93 2.90
N HIS A 80 19.78 4.21 2.87
CA HIS A 80 21.15 4.68 3.06
C HIS A 80 21.36 5.14 4.50
N LEU A 81 22.57 4.92 5.03
CA LEU A 81 22.94 5.31 6.40
C LEU A 81 22.94 6.83 6.63
N ASN A 82 23.01 7.62 5.56
CA ASN A 82 22.82 9.07 5.60
C ASN A 82 21.36 9.50 5.90
N GLY A 83 20.44 8.53 6.00
CA GLY A 83 19.01 8.76 6.22
C GLY A 83 18.23 9.14 4.96
N SER A 84 18.70 8.81 3.76
CA SER A 84 17.91 8.86 2.53
C SER A 84 17.43 7.47 2.12
N LEU A 85 16.30 7.42 1.41
CA LEU A 85 15.74 6.22 0.82
C LEU A 85 15.72 6.42 -0.70
N THR A 86 16.32 5.49 -1.43
CA THR A 86 16.20 5.43 -2.90
C THR A 86 15.18 4.34 -3.23
N ILE A 87 14.15 4.71 -3.98
CA ILE A 87 13.14 3.80 -4.50
C ILE A 87 13.40 3.63 -6.00
N TYR A 88 13.45 2.39 -6.47
CA TYR A 88 13.68 2.08 -7.88
C TYR A 88 12.36 1.67 -8.53
N TYR A 89 12.04 2.31 -9.66
CA TYR A 89 10.87 2.00 -10.48
C TYR A 89 11.33 1.67 -11.88
N ASN A 90 11.39 0.39 -12.28
CA ASN A 90 11.75 -0.05 -13.63
C ASN A 90 12.95 0.69 -14.27
N ASP A 91 12.73 1.87 -14.88
CA ASP A 91 13.71 2.71 -15.58
C ASP A 91 14.05 4.04 -14.87
N SER A 92 13.48 4.33 -13.70
CA SER A 92 13.71 5.54 -12.90
C SER A 92 14.03 5.23 -11.45
N SER A 93 14.63 6.19 -10.76
CA SER A 93 14.84 6.13 -9.32
C SER A 93 14.47 7.46 -8.69
N GLU A 94 13.95 7.41 -7.48
CA GLU A 94 13.56 8.58 -6.71
C GLU A 94 14.19 8.52 -5.32
N ASP A 95 14.89 9.60 -4.97
CA ASP A 95 15.45 9.78 -3.64
C ASP A 95 14.48 10.57 -2.77
N THR A 96 14.08 9.97 -1.65
CA THR A 96 13.21 10.62 -0.67
C THR A 96 13.81 10.60 0.72
N ASN A 97 13.57 11.68 1.45
CA ASN A 97 13.93 11.83 2.85
C ASN A 97 12.71 11.70 3.77
N LYS A 98 11.52 11.49 3.21
CA LYS A 98 10.24 11.40 3.93
C LYS A 98 9.84 9.94 4.10
N PHE A 99 10.65 9.21 4.86
CA PHE A 99 10.39 7.84 5.23
C PHE A 99 10.74 7.62 6.71
N CYS A 100 10.21 6.54 7.26
CA CYS A 100 10.59 6.04 8.56
C CYS A 100 10.45 4.52 8.58
N GLU A 101 11.15 3.85 9.47
CA GLU A 101 11.14 2.40 9.59
C GLU A 101 10.54 2.01 10.93
N ASP A 102 9.82 0.89 10.95
CA ASP A 102 9.47 0.24 12.20
C ASP A 102 9.20 -1.25 12.05
N ALA A 103 9.29 -1.96 13.16
CA ALA A 103 8.83 -3.34 13.25
C ALA A 103 7.29 -3.38 13.21
N THR A 104 6.74 -4.40 12.56
CA THR A 104 5.29 -4.68 12.56
C THR A 104 4.95 -5.93 13.38
N GLU A 105 3.67 -6.34 13.38
CA GLU A 105 3.19 -7.51 14.12
C GLU A 105 3.90 -8.82 13.77
N ILE A 106 4.49 -8.91 12.58
CA ILE A 106 5.13 -10.11 12.04
C ILE A 106 6.67 -10.06 12.24
N ASN A 107 7.19 -9.16 13.09
CA ASN A 107 8.62 -8.99 13.38
C ASN A 107 9.52 -8.70 12.15
N SER A 108 8.94 -8.27 11.03
CA SER A 108 9.68 -7.69 9.92
C SER A 108 9.76 -6.17 10.10
N ASN A 109 10.96 -5.62 9.91
CA ASN A 109 11.12 -4.17 9.77
C ASN A 109 10.58 -3.77 8.41
N LEU A 110 9.55 -2.94 8.40
CA LEU A 110 8.99 -2.36 7.19
C LEU A 110 9.44 -0.91 7.06
N VAL A 111 9.63 -0.49 5.81
CA VAL A 111 9.94 0.89 5.46
C VAL A 111 8.64 1.58 5.10
N PHE A 112 8.27 2.60 5.84
CA PHE A 112 7.09 3.43 5.59
C PHE A 112 7.51 4.71 4.87
N VAL A 113 6.97 4.95 3.67
CA VAL A 113 7.27 6.11 2.84
C VAL A 113 6.03 6.98 2.65
N CYS A 114 6.23 8.30 2.59
CA CYS A 114 5.21 9.22 2.11
C CYS A 114 5.13 9.20 0.59
N VAL A 115 3.95 8.87 0.06
CA VAL A 115 3.64 9.13 -1.36
C VAL A 115 2.87 10.44 -1.43
N SER A 116 3.24 11.32 -2.36
CA SER A 116 2.51 12.57 -2.57
C SER A 116 1.19 12.28 -3.28
N ASP A 117 0.11 12.98 -2.93
CA ASP A 117 -1.22 12.74 -3.53
C ASP A 117 -1.24 12.90 -5.06
N GLN A 118 -0.20 13.51 -5.65
CA GLN A 118 -0.06 13.68 -7.10
C GLN A 118 0.46 12.41 -7.80
N ASP A 119 1.05 11.47 -7.07
CA ASP A 119 1.68 10.26 -7.61
C ASP A 119 0.84 8.99 -7.40
N MET A 120 -0.32 9.11 -6.76
CA MET A 120 -1.26 7.99 -6.53
C MET A 120 -1.86 7.40 -7.82
N SER A 121 -1.63 8.01 -8.99
CA SER A 121 -1.97 7.38 -10.27
C SER A 121 -0.96 6.33 -10.74
N VAL A 122 0.24 6.28 -10.13
CA VAL A 122 1.32 5.34 -10.49
C VAL A 122 1.38 4.16 -9.52
N TRP A 123 1.08 4.43 -8.25
CA TRP A 123 0.96 3.42 -7.21
C TRP A 123 -0.50 2.99 -7.16
N GLY A 124 -0.85 1.88 -7.78
CA GLY A 124 -2.20 1.31 -7.76
C GLY A 124 -2.72 1.13 -6.34
N GLY A 125 -3.30 2.20 -5.80
CA GLY A 125 -3.81 2.29 -4.45
C GLY A 125 -5.09 1.50 -4.35
N GLU A 126 -5.43 1.06 -3.15
CA GLU A 126 -6.70 0.39 -2.81
C GLU A 126 -7.96 1.10 -3.35
N GLU A 127 -7.88 2.38 -3.75
CA GLU A 127 -8.97 3.07 -4.45
C GLU A 127 -9.31 2.45 -5.82
N ASP A 128 -8.32 1.93 -6.56
CA ASP A 128 -8.55 1.24 -7.83
C ASP A 128 -9.28 -0.10 -7.61
N GLN A 129 -9.07 -0.76 -6.47
CA GLN A 129 -9.82 -1.97 -6.15
C GLN A 129 -11.30 -1.66 -5.89
N CYS A 130 -11.60 -0.52 -5.26
CA CYS A 130 -12.98 -0.11 -5.00
C CYS A 130 -13.72 0.25 -6.29
N VAL A 131 -13.07 1.02 -7.17
CA VAL A 131 -13.63 1.38 -8.48
C VAL A 131 -13.78 0.15 -9.38
N LEU A 132 -12.79 -0.74 -9.40
CA LEU A 132 -12.87 -2.01 -10.13
C LEU A 132 -13.98 -2.91 -9.58
N LEU A 133 -14.16 -2.99 -8.25
CA LEU A 133 -15.28 -3.73 -7.63
C LEU A 133 -16.63 -3.13 -8.03
N MET A 134 -16.75 -1.80 -8.05
CA MET A 134 -17.97 -1.12 -8.46
C MET A 134 -18.30 -1.41 -9.92
N ILE A 135 -17.34 -1.30 -10.83
CA ILE A 135 -17.54 -1.61 -12.26
C ILE A 135 -17.93 -3.09 -12.44
N TYR A 136 -17.27 -4.00 -11.73
CA TYR A 136 -17.57 -5.43 -11.79
C TYR A 136 -18.98 -5.74 -11.28
N SER A 137 -19.42 -5.08 -10.20
CA SER A 137 -20.77 -5.24 -9.65
C SER A 137 -21.85 -4.76 -10.63
N ILE A 138 -21.63 -3.62 -11.29
CA ILE A 138 -22.57 -3.08 -12.28
C ILE A 138 -22.63 -4.00 -13.51
N GLY A 139 -21.49 -4.53 -13.96
CA GLY A 139 -21.42 -5.50 -15.05
C GLY A 139 -22.19 -6.79 -14.73
N LEU A 140 -22.13 -7.26 -13.49
CA LEU A 140 -22.83 -8.46 -13.05
C LEU A 140 -24.35 -8.22 -12.92
N PHE A 141 -24.77 -7.08 -12.39
CA PHE A 141 -26.18 -6.70 -12.30
C PHE A 141 -26.84 -6.49 -13.67
N THR A 142 -26.10 -6.00 -14.66
CA THR A 142 -26.61 -5.79 -16.02
C THR A 142 -26.64 -7.08 -16.84
N SER A 143 -25.66 -7.97 -16.66
CA SER A 143 -25.58 -9.23 -17.42
C SER A 143 -26.46 -10.37 -16.85
N ALA A 144 -26.68 -10.42 -15.53
CA ALA A 144 -27.50 -11.45 -14.89
C ALA A 144 -28.93 -11.58 -15.45
N PRO A 145 -29.74 -10.51 -15.60
CA PRO A 145 -31.09 -10.63 -16.18
C PRO A 145 -31.06 -11.03 -17.66
N LEU A 146 -30.02 -10.66 -18.40
CA LEU A 146 -29.85 -11.07 -19.81
C LEU A 146 -29.61 -12.59 -19.89
N LEU A 147 -28.71 -13.12 -19.05
CA LEU A 147 -28.45 -14.56 -18.95
C LEU A 147 -29.71 -15.33 -18.53
N LEU A 148 -30.45 -14.81 -17.55
CA LEU A 148 -31.69 -15.42 -17.09
C LEU A 148 -32.75 -15.44 -18.19
N ALA A 149 -32.89 -14.35 -18.95
CA ALA A 149 -33.79 -14.30 -20.10
C ALA A 149 -33.40 -15.31 -21.19
N THR A 150 -32.10 -15.41 -21.53
CA THR A 150 -31.63 -16.40 -22.51
C THR A 150 -31.86 -17.84 -22.03
N ALA A 151 -31.64 -18.12 -20.75
CA ALA A 151 -31.89 -19.43 -20.15
C ALA A 151 -33.38 -19.81 -20.21
N VAL A 152 -34.29 -18.86 -19.93
CA VAL A 152 -35.74 -19.07 -20.04
C VAL A 152 -36.15 -19.36 -21.49
N ILE A 153 -35.60 -18.63 -22.46
CA ILE A 153 -35.87 -18.87 -23.89
C ILE A 153 -35.41 -20.29 -24.27
N TYR A 154 -34.18 -20.67 -23.93
CA TYR A 154 -33.67 -22.02 -24.19
C TYR A 154 -34.51 -23.12 -23.53
N ALA A 155 -34.91 -22.93 -22.27
CA ALA A 155 -35.79 -23.85 -21.57
C ALA A 155 -37.15 -23.99 -22.28
N SER A 156 -37.75 -22.88 -22.70
CA SER A 156 -39.05 -22.89 -23.39
C SER A 156 -39.01 -23.59 -24.76
N ILE A 157 -37.93 -23.40 -25.53
CA ILE A 157 -37.74 -24.09 -26.82
C ILE A 157 -37.56 -25.60 -26.61
N SER A 158 -36.81 -26.01 -25.58
CA SER A 158 -36.58 -27.44 -25.27
C SER A 158 -37.82 -28.19 -24.81
N VAL A 159 -38.84 -27.49 -24.29
CA VAL A 159 -40.11 -28.10 -23.85
C VAL A 159 -41.06 -28.37 -25.02
N THR A 160 -41.01 -27.57 -26.07
CA THR A 160 -41.89 -27.71 -27.25
C THR A 160 -41.33 -28.65 -28.33
N GLY A 161 -40.05 -29.02 -28.27
CA GLY A 161 -39.42 -29.98 -29.18
C GLY A 161 -39.55 -31.42 -28.70
N SER A 162 -40.49 -32.17 -29.26
CA SER A 162 -40.67 -33.62 -29.07
C SER A 162 -39.58 -34.45 -29.77
N ASP A 163 -38.30 -34.13 -29.57
CA ASP A 163 -37.15 -35.00 -29.92
C ASP A 163 -36.00 -34.76 -28.91
N LYS A 164 -36.25 -35.24 -27.69
CA LYS A 164 -35.33 -35.19 -26.55
C LYS A 164 -34.22 -36.22 -26.72
N SER A 165 -33.12 -35.90 -27.41
CA SER A 165 -31.88 -36.72 -27.32
C SER A 165 -30.58 -36.00 -27.68
N TYR A 166 -30.59 -34.96 -28.52
CA TYR A 166 -29.33 -34.45 -29.10
C TYR A 166 -28.73 -33.21 -28.42
N LEU A 167 -29.55 -32.34 -27.80
CA LEU A 167 -29.05 -31.08 -27.25
C LEU A 167 -28.31 -31.21 -25.91
N ALA A 168 -28.68 -32.20 -25.08
CA ALA A 168 -27.98 -32.46 -23.81
C ALA A 168 -26.53 -32.97 -24.01
N TRP A 169 -26.23 -33.56 -25.17
CA TRP A 169 -24.90 -34.10 -25.47
C TRP A 169 -23.91 -33.03 -25.93
N ILE A 170 -24.39 -31.94 -26.53
CA ILE A 170 -23.54 -30.83 -27.00
C ILE A 170 -23.09 -29.97 -25.82
N ILE A 171 -23.98 -29.66 -24.88
CA ILE A 171 -23.65 -28.80 -23.73
C ILE A 171 -22.68 -29.48 -22.75
N MET A 172 -22.69 -30.82 -22.63
CA MET A 172 -21.72 -31.54 -21.79
C MET A 172 -20.35 -31.77 -22.46
N ARG A 173 -20.17 -31.47 -23.75
CA ARG A 173 -18.89 -31.68 -24.44
C ARG A 173 -17.94 -30.49 -24.34
N ASP A 174 -18.45 -29.28 -24.11
CA ASP A 174 -17.64 -28.05 -24.01
C ASP A 174 -17.15 -27.72 -22.58
N PHE A 175 -17.47 -28.54 -21.59
CA PHE A 175 -17.06 -28.35 -20.19
C PHE A 175 -15.94 -29.29 -19.72
N ARG A 176 -15.16 -29.86 -20.66
CA ARG A 176 -13.97 -30.67 -20.35
C ARG A 176 -12.71 -30.11 -20.95
#